data_AF-A0A2R6AGP2-F1
#
_entry.id   AF-A0A2R6AGP2-F1
#
_cell.length_a   1.000
_cell.length_b   1.000
_cell.length_c   1.000
_cell.angle_alpha   90.00
_cell.angle_beta   90.00
_cell.angle_gamma   90.00
#
_symmetry.space_group_name_H-M   'P 1'
#
loop_
_entity.id
_entity.type
_entity.pdbx_description
1 polymer ?
#
loop_
_entity_poly.entity_id
_entity_poly.type
_entity_poly.pdbx_seq_one_letter_code
_entity_poly.pdbx_strand_id
1 'polypeptide(L)'
;MYSTTFINWPSVMLRMYFGKSEIVCKLRNGQIRRMSPEEIQRIKGLKLINLEDDFVEFMYLKRLRFYGWKIGWFDCFWDYDYDFRGKTVLDVGASIGESAVLFSLKRAVRIIAVEPDEKQGGAYEAKS
;
A
#
# COMPACT_ATOMS: atom_id res chain seq x y z
N MET A 1 -11.65 4.79 3.85
CA MET A 1 -10.47 4.75 2.95
C MET A 1 -9.92 6.14 2.68
N TYR A 2 -10.48 6.95 1.77
CA TYR A 2 -9.89 8.25 1.42
C TYR A 2 -9.77 9.21 2.60
N SER A 3 -10.79 9.28 3.45
CA SER A 3 -10.79 10.12 4.65
C SER A 3 -9.71 9.72 5.66
N THR A 4 -9.13 8.52 5.58
CA THR A 4 -7.99 8.09 6.41
C THR A 4 -6.69 8.74 5.95
N THR A 5 -6.52 8.92 4.65
CA THR A 5 -5.25 9.37 4.04
C THR A 5 -5.25 10.87 3.76
N PHE A 6 -6.38 11.40 3.30
CA PHE A 6 -6.50 12.77 2.78
C PHE A 6 -7.38 13.62 3.70
N ILE A 7 -6.89 14.81 4.07
CA ILE A 7 -7.68 15.83 4.78
C ILE A 7 -8.77 16.37 3.86
N ASN A 8 -8.42 16.69 2.61
CA ASN A 8 -9.33 17.24 1.60
C ASN A 8 -10.02 16.15 0.76
N TRP A 9 -10.31 14.98 1.36
CA TRP A 9 -10.86 13.82 0.65
C TRP A 9 -12.11 14.10 -0.19
N PRO A 10 -13.08 14.99 0.17
CA PRO A 10 -14.23 15.25 -0.69
C PRO A 10 -13.81 15.95 -1.99
N SER A 11 -12.85 16.88 -1.91
CA SER A 11 -12.29 17.58 -3.07
C SER A 11 -11.48 16.65 -3.96
N VAL A 12 -10.71 15.74 -3.35
CA VAL A 12 -9.96 14.70 -4.07
C VAL A 12 -10.92 13.84 -4.89
N MET A 13 -11.95 13.27 -4.26
CA MET A 13 -12.93 12.43 -4.94
C MET A 13 -13.68 13.18 -6.06
N LEU A 14 -14.10 14.42 -5.82
CA LEU A 14 -14.78 15.24 -6.82
C LEU A 14 -13.89 15.49 -8.05
N ARG A 15 -12.61 15.77 -7.86
CA ARG A 15 -11.65 15.99 -8.95
C ARG A 15 -11.36 14.71 -9.73
N MET A 16 -11.31 13.56 -9.05
CA MET A 16 -11.20 12.26 -9.72
C MET A 16 -12.44 11.97 -10.57
N TYR A 17 -13.64 12.25 -10.05
CA TYR A 17 -14.89 12.10 -10.78
C TYR A 17 -14.91 12.95 -12.06
N PHE A 18 -14.38 14.17 -12.02
CA PHE A 18 -14.24 15.05 -13.19
C PHE A 18 -13.02 14.74 -14.07
N GLY A 19 -12.35 13.59 -13.89
CA GLY A 19 -11.28 13.13 -14.76
C GLY A 19 -10.03 14.01 -14.75
N LYS A 20 -9.73 14.71 -13.64
CA LYS A 20 -8.49 15.49 -13.53
C LYS A 20 -7.28 14.56 -13.43
N SER A 21 -6.30 14.77 -14.32
CA SER A 21 -5.07 13.98 -14.38
C SER A 21 -4.11 14.24 -13.21
N GLU A 22 -4.19 15.43 -12.60
CA GLU A 22 -3.38 15.81 -11.45
C GLU A 22 -4.27 16.50 -10.40
N ILE A 23 -4.14 16.05 -9.15
CA ILE A 23 -4.98 16.47 -8.03
C ILE A 23 -4.09 16.87 -6.86
N VAL A 24 -4.38 18.03 -6.27
CA VAL A 24 -3.72 18.48 -5.04
C VAL A 24 -4.30 17.73 -3.85
N CYS A 25 -3.48 16.92 -3.21
CA CYS A 25 -3.77 16.10 -2.05
C CYS A 25 -3.13 16.73 -0.80
N LYS A 26 -3.94 17.04 0.20
CA LYS A 26 -3.47 17.41 1.55
C LYS A 26 -3.49 16.13 2.39
N LEU A 27 -2.33 15.52 2.58
CA LEU A 27 -2.17 14.27 3.32
C LEU A 27 -2.30 14.51 4.82
N ARG A 28 -2.81 13.52 5.56
CA ARG A 28 -2.97 13.65 7.03
C ARG A 28 -1.67 13.73 7.81
N ASN A 29 -0.56 13.29 7.22
CA ASN A 29 0.78 13.46 7.81
C ASN A 29 1.34 14.89 7.61
N GLY A 30 0.56 15.81 7.02
CA GLY A 30 0.93 17.21 6.83
C GLY A 30 1.54 17.54 5.46
N GLN A 31 1.92 16.53 4.66
CA GLN A 31 2.45 16.76 3.32
C GLN A 31 1.34 17.24 2.36
N ILE A 32 1.73 18.11 1.42
CA ILE A 32 0.87 18.51 0.29
C ILE A 32 1.54 18.01 -0.98
N ARG A 33 0.85 17.18 -1.76
CA ARG A 33 1.37 16.63 -3.01
C ARG A 33 0.39 16.80 -4.16
N ARG A 34 0.93 16.89 -5.37
CA ARG A 34 0.19 16.72 -6.61
C ARG A 34 0.31 15.26 -7.02
N MET A 35 -0.81 14.61 -7.22
CA MET A 35 -0.86 13.16 -7.45
C MET A 35 -1.83 12.85 -8.57
N SER A 36 -1.50 11.82 -9.34
CA SER A 36 -2.42 11.23 -10.30
C SER A 36 -3.56 10.47 -9.60
N PRO A 37 -4.71 10.28 -10.27
CA PRO A 37 -5.78 9.39 -9.80
C PRO A 37 -5.27 8.00 -9.38
N GLU A 38 -4.32 7.44 -10.12
CA GLU A 38 -3.76 6.10 -9.89
C GLU A 38 -2.92 6.04 -8.62
N GLU A 39 -2.01 7.00 -8.42
CA GLU A 39 -1.25 7.14 -7.17
C GLU A 39 -2.18 7.32 -5.96
N ILE A 40 -3.25 8.10 -6.11
CA ILE A 40 -4.26 8.29 -5.07
C ILE A 40 -4.97 6.97 -4.73
N GLN A 41 -5.31 6.16 -5.75
CA GLN A 41 -5.92 4.84 -5.51
C GLN A 41 -4.99 3.95 -4.69
N ARG A 42 -3.69 3.93 -4.97
CA ARG A 42 -2.74 3.03 -4.30
C ARG A 42 -2.59 3.28 -2.80
N ILE A 43 -2.71 4.54 -2.36
CA ILE A 43 -2.45 4.91 -0.96
C ILE A 43 -3.72 5.22 -0.15
N LYS A 44 -4.91 5.23 -0.79
CA LYS A 44 -6.17 5.51 -0.10
C LYS A 44 -6.34 4.51 1.05
N GLY A 45 -6.77 4.96 2.23
CA GLY A 45 -6.95 4.06 3.38
C GLY A 45 -5.70 3.91 4.27
N LEU A 46 -4.51 4.23 3.78
CA LEU A 46 -3.29 4.16 4.59
C LEU A 46 -3.22 5.29 5.62
N LYS A 47 -2.87 4.93 6.86
CA LYS A 47 -2.45 5.87 7.90
C LYS A 47 -1.00 6.27 7.66
N LEU A 48 -0.79 7.19 6.71
CA LEU A 48 0.54 7.60 6.29
C LEU A 48 1.36 8.21 7.44
N ILE A 49 2.62 7.81 7.49
CA ILE A 49 3.68 8.44 8.29
C ILE A 49 4.51 9.31 7.36
N ASN A 50 5.01 8.73 6.25
CA ASN A 50 5.70 9.47 5.21
C ASN A 50 5.33 8.93 3.82
N LEU A 51 5.42 9.78 2.82
CA LEU A 51 5.31 9.44 1.42
C LEU A 51 6.43 10.18 0.70
N GLU A 52 7.31 9.45 0.03
CA GLU A 52 8.33 9.97 -0.87
C GLU A 52 8.14 9.38 -2.27
N ASP A 53 8.92 9.82 -3.25
CA ASP A 53 8.77 9.33 -4.62
C ASP A 53 9.16 7.86 -4.76
N ASP A 54 10.11 7.39 -3.93
CA ASP A 54 10.64 6.03 -3.93
C ASP A 54 9.96 5.11 -2.90
N PHE A 55 9.49 5.64 -1.76
CA PHE A 55 8.85 4.83 -0.72
C PHE A 55 7.55 5.40 -0.16
N VAL A 56 6.69 4.49 0.32
CA VAL A 56 5.57 4.82 1.20
C VAL A 56 5.81 4.23 2.57
N GLU A 57 5.44 4.98 3.59
CA GLU A 57 5.53 4.55 4.98
C GLU A 57 4.23 4.84 5.72
N PHE A 58 3.69 3.84 6.40
CA PHE A 58 2.40 3.94 7.06
C PHE A 58 2.32 3.07 8.31
N MET A 59 1.34 3.38 9.15
CA MET A 59 1.02 2.60 10.33
C MET A 59 -0.04 1.54 10.01
N TYR A 60 0.26 0.28 10.33
CA TYR A 60 -0.70 -0.82 10.41
C TYR A 60 -0.67 -1.41 11.83
N LEU A 61 -0.28 -2.68 12.00
CA LEU A 61 0.05 -3.27 13.32
C LEU A 61 1.41 -2.78 13.85
N LYS A 62 2.31 -2.46 12.93
CA LYS A 62 3.59 -1.79 13.18
C LYS A 62 3.82 -0.78 12.05
N ARG A 63 4.87 0.03 12.19
CA ARG A 63 5.36 0.89 11.10
C ARG A 63 5.88 0.02 9.95
N LEU A 64 5.35 0.22 8.76
CA LEU A 64 5.74 -0.49 7.54
C LEU A 64 6.26 0.51 6.52
N ARG A 65 7.27 0.10 5.74
CA ARG A 65 7.84 0.87 4.64
C ARG A 65 7.98 -0.03 3.42
N PHE A 66 7.54 0.46 2.27
CA PHE A 66 7.65 -0.22 0.98
C PHE A 66 8.28 0.70 -0.05
N TYR A 67 9.30 0.20 -0.75
CA TYR A 67 9.94 0.88 -1.87
C TYR A 67 9.23 0.51 -3.17
N GLY A 68 9.26 1.40 -4.17
CA GLY A 68 8.57 1.18 -5.44
C GLY A 68 7.05 1.25 -5.31
N TRP A 69 6.52 1.95 -4.32
CA TRP A 69 5.08 1.97 -3.98
C TRP A 69 4.15 2.34 -5.15
N LYS A 70 4.66 3.03 -6.17
CA LYS A 70 3.92 3.37 -7.38
C LYS A 70 3.54 2.17 -8.25
N ILE A 71 4.03 0.97 -7.97
CA ILE A 71 3.57 -0.27 -8.61
C ILE A 71 2.87 -1.23 -7.64
N GLY A 72 2.88 -0.92 -6.34
CA GLY A 72 2.23 -1.74 -5.30
C GLY A 72 0.73 -1.52 -5.17
N TRP A 73 0.07 -2.49 -4.52
CA TRP A 73 -1.36 -2.57 -4.27
C TRP A 73 -1.66 -2.78 -2.78
N PHE A 74 -1.78 -1.68 -2.04
CA PHE A 74 -1.93 -1.72 -0.58
C PHE A 74 -3.34 -2.07 -0.08
N ASP A 75 -4.30 -2.29 -0.98
CA ASP A 75 -5.69 -2.66 -0.63
C ASP A 75 -5.75 -3.96 0.19
N CYS A 76 -4.73 -4.82 0.07
CA CYS A 76 -4.59 -6.03 0.88
C CYS A 76 -4.63 -5.76 2.41
N PHE A 77 -4.18 -4.58 2.87
CA PHE A 77 -4.12 -4.27 4.31
C PHE A 77 -5.47 -4.00 4.96
N TRP A 78 -6.57 -3.90 4.19
CA TRP A 78 -7.92 -3.81 4.72
C TRP A 78 -8.92 -4.78 4.08
N ASP A 79 -8.59 -5.41 2.95
CA ASP A 79 -9.48 -6.37 2.28
C ASP A 79 -9.44 -7.78 2.89
N TYR A 80 -8.31 -8.20 3.47
CA TYR A 80 -8.17 -9.55 3.99
C TYR A 80 -8.53 -9.65 5.47
N ASP A 81 -9.70 -10.23 5.76
CA ASP A 81 -10.08 -10.71 7.10
C ASP A 81 -9.98 -12.23 7.23
N TYR A 82 -8.84 -12.78 6.81
CA TYR A 82 -8.51 -14.20 6.99
C TYR A 82 -7.46 -14.40 8.09
N ASP A 83 -7.54 -15.51 8.82
CA ASP A 83 -6.56 -15.91 9.85
C ASP A 83 -5.51 -16.87 9.26
N PHE A 84 -4.29 -16.36 9.11
CA PHE A 84 -3.18 -17.12 8.53
C PHE A 84 -2.35 -17.89 9.56
N ARG A 85 -2.71 -17.86 10.85
CA ARG A 85 -1.99 -18.58 11.91
C ARG A 85 -1.80 -20.06 11.59
N GLY A 86 -0.55 -20.51 11.60
CA GLY A 86 -0.24 -21.93 11.37
C GLY A 86 -0.31 -22.36 9.90
N LYS A 87 -0.56 -21.45 8.95
CA LYS A 87 -0.75 -21.77 7.53
C LYS A 87 0.50 -21.53 6.69
N THR A 88 0.68 -22.37 5.67
CA THR A 88 1.61 -22.08 4.56
C THR A 88 0.84 -21.36 3.46
N VAL A 89 1.40 -20.27 2.94
CA VAL A 89 0.79 -19.43 1.91
C VAL A 89 1.66 -19.46 0.66
N LEU A 90 1.04 -19.71 -0.49
CA LEU A 90 1.61 -19.43 -1.81
C LEU A 90 1.01 -18.11 -2.29
N ASP A 91 1.85 -17.09 -2.38
CA ASP A 91 1.48 -15.73 -2.79
C ASP A 91 1.91 -15.52 -4.24
N VAL A 92 0.95 -15.45 -5.16
CA VAL A 92 1.19 -15.36 -6.61
C VAL A 92 0.84 -13.95 -7.09
N GLY A 93 1.78 -13.30 -7.76
CA GLY A 93 1.66 -11.88 -8.10
C GLY A 93 1.99 -11.00 -6.89
N ALA A 94 3.07 -11.36 -6.18
CA ALA A 94 3.45 -10.72 -4.92
C ALA A 94 3.84 -9.24 -5.08
N SER A 95 4.04 -8.74 -6.30
CA SER A 95 4.43 -7.37 -6.62
C SER A 95 5.58 -6.90 -5.73
N ILE A 96 5.35 -5.89 -4.89
CA ILE A 96 6.33 -5.34 -3.98
C ILE A 96 6.32 -5.96 -2.57
N GLY A 97 5.79 -7.18 -2.46
CA GLY A 97 5.80 -7.99 -1.25
C GLY A 97 4.81 -7.53 -0.18
N GLU A 98 3.88 -6.63 -0.50
CA GLU A 98 2.89 -6.08 0.42
C GLU A 98 1.98 -7.15 1.05
N SER A 99 1.49 -8.09 0.23
CA SER A 99 0.69 -9.24 0.65
C SER A 99 1.53 -10.22 1.47
N ALA A 100 2.76 -10.52 1.05
CA ALA A 100 3.66 -11.38 1.79
C ALA A 100 3.94 -10.82 3.20
N VAL A 101 4.18 -9.51 3.32
CA VAL A 101 4.34 -8.84 4.62
C VAL A 101 3.05 -8.93 5.44
N LEU A 102 1.88 -8.72 4.83
CA LEU A 102 0.59 -8.90 5.51
C LEU A 102 0.43 -10.32 6.06
N PHE A 103 0.72 -11.35 5.28
CA PHE A 103 0.61 -12.75 5.70
C PHE A 103 1.56 -13.06 6.86
N SER A 104 2.78 -12.50 6.82
CA SER A 104 3.74 -12.62 7.92
C SER A 104 3.20 -11.98 9.20
N LEU A 105 2.64 -10.77 9.10
CA LEU A 105 2.01 -10.07 10.22
C LEU A 105 0.79 -10.83 10.77
N LYS A 106 0.10 -11.58 9.90
CA LYS A 106 -1.01 -12.49 10.27
C LYS A 106 -0.55 -13.89 10.66
N ARG A 107 0.75 -14.07 10.96
CA ARG A 107 1.35 -15.27 11.56
C ARG A 107 1.26 -16.54 10.70
N ALA A 108 1.32 -16.38 9.38
CA ALA A 108 1.64 -17.50 8.49
C ALA A 108 2.98 -18.13 8.90
N VAL A 109 3.08 -19.47 8.83
CA VAL A 109 4.31 -20.20 9.21
C VAL A 109 5.33 -20.23 8.08
N ARG A 110 4.86 -20.15 6.84
CA ARG A 110 5.70 -20.14 5.64
C ARG A 110 4.98 -19.39 4.54
N ILE A 111 5.70 -18.53 3.84
CA ILE A 111 5.19 -17.76 2.70
C ILE A 111 6.13 -18.03 1.53
N ILE A 112 5.57 -18.47 0.41
CA ILE A 112 6.28 -18.63 -0.85
C ILE A 112 5.72 -17.55 -1.77
N ALA A 113 6.45 -16.45 -1.91
CA ALA A 113 6.07 -15.33 -2.77
C ALA A 113 6.67 -15.53 -4.16
N VAL A 114 5.81 -15.46 -5.19
CA VAL A 114 6.17 -15.62 -6.59
C VAL A 114 5.65 -14.41 -7.35
N GLU A 115 6.58 -13.63 -7.91
CA GLU A 115 6.26 -12.55 -8.84
C GLU A 115 6.68 -12.99 -10.25
N PRO A 116 5.72 -13.29 -11.14
CA PRO A 116 6.04 -13.74 -12.50
C PRO A 116 6.58 -12.62 -13.40
N ASP A 117 6.39 -11.34 -13.06
CA ASP A 117 6.97 -10.22 -13.78
C ASP A 117 8.36 -9.85 -13.22
N GLU A 118 9.41 -10.15 -13.99
CA GLU A 118 10.80 -9.84 -13.65
C GLU A 118 11.04 -8.35 -13.33
N LYS A 119 10.19 -7.45 -13.82
CA LYS A 119 10.31 -6.01 -13.57
C LYS A 119 9.73 -5.56 -12.22
N GLN A 120 8.96 -6.41 -11.55
CA GLN A 120 8.27 -6.08 -10.29
C GLN A 120 8.87 -6.79 -9.07
N GLY A 121 9.62 -7.88 -9.28
CA GLY A 121 10.24 -8.66 -8.21
C GLY A 121 11.37 -7.92 -7.48
N GLY A 122 11.04 -7.28 -6.35
CA GLY A 122 12.02 -6.81 -5.38
C GLY A 122 12.35 -7.89 -4.34
N ALA A 123 13.61 -7.96 -3.89
CA ALA A 123 13.99 -8.78 -2.75
C ALA A 123 13.53 -8.09 -1.45
N TYR A 124 12.61 -8.71 -0.69
CA TYR A 124 12.13 -8.21 0.60
C TYR A 124 12.77 -9.01 1.73
N GLU A 125 13.58 -8.35 2.56
CA GLU A 125 14.13 -8.95 3.79
C GLU A 125 13.22 -8.59 4.97
N ALA A 126 12.33 -9.52 5.35
CA ALA A 126 11.57 -9.38 6.59
C ALA A 126 12.48 -9.70 7.77
N LYS A 127 13.09 -8.68 8.38
CA LYS A 127 13.78 -8.87 9.67
C LYS A 127 12.75 -9.13 10.77
N SER A 128 12.90 -10.30 11.40
CA SER A 128 12.19 -10.76 12.61
C SER A 128 12.50 -9.88 13.81
#